data_AF-A0A6V7RMA0-F1
#
_entry.id   AF-A0A6V7RMA0-F1
#
_cell.length_a   1.000
_cell.length_b   1.000
_cell.length_c   1.000
_cell.angle_alpha   90.00
_cell.angle_beta   90.00
_cell.angle_gamma   90.00
#
_symmetry.space_group_name_H-M   'P 1'
#
loop_
_entity.id
_entity.type
_entity.pdbx_description
1 polymer ?
#
loop_
_entity_poly.entity_id
_entity_poly.type
_entity_poly.pdbx_seq_one_letter_code
_entity_poly.pdbx_strand_id
1 'polypeptide(L)'
;MFSKNTDFATLVGTNTGGDGGVADPILISLPNSGLIVRFSMLYGLNPDGTGNEKYGTTPDILIDEEQDAFDKTIEEINRKN
;
A
#
# COMPACT_ATOMS: atom_id res chain seq x y z
N MET A 1 -0.91 3.18 4.66
CA MET A 1 -0.73 4.63 4.81
C MET A 1 -1.09 5.14 6.20
N PHE A 2 -2.32 4.95 6.70
CA PHE A 2 -2.75 5.48 8.02
C PHE A 2 -1.76 5.23 9.15
N SER A 3 -1.42 3.96 9.44
CA SER A 3 -0.58 3.63 10.59
C SER A 3 0.83 4.22 10.52
N LYS A 4 1.39 4.36 9.30
CA LYS A 4 2.69 5.00 9.07
C LYS A 4 2.60 6.52 9.21
N ASN A 5 1.50 7.13 8.74
CA ASN A 5 1.32 8.58 8.81
C ASN A 5 0.99 9.09 10.22
N THR A 6 0.45 8.22 11.08
CA THR A 6 0.09 8.55 12.46
C THR A 6 1.09 8.06 13.50
N ASP A 7 2.18 7.42 13.06
CA ASP A 7 3.15 6.72 13.91
C ASP A 7 2.50 5.71 14.89
N PHE A 8 1.29 5.23 14.59
CA PHE A 8 0.55 4.32 15.44
C PHE A 8 1.19 2.91 15.45
N ALA A 9 1.87 2.53 14.38
CA ALA A 9 2.54 1.23 14.28
C ALA A 9 3.78 1.30 13.38
N THR A 10 4.77 0.46 13.68
CA THR A 10 5.92 0.19 12.80
C THR A 10 5.52 -0.84 11.75
N LEU A 11 5.70 -0.52 10.47
CA LEU A 11 5.45 -1.42 9.36
C LEU A 11 6.69 -2.27 9.06
N VAL A 12 6.53 -3.59 8.98
CA VAL A 12 7.57 -4.57 8.64
C VAL A 12 7.13 -5.35 7.41
N GLY A 13 7.97 -5.43 6.38
CA GLY A 13 7.63 -6.16 5.15
C GLY A 13 8.36 -5.66 3.92
N THR A 14 7.78 -5.91 2.75
CA THR A 14 8.23 -5.39 1.45
C THR A 14 7.43 -4.16 1.06
N ASN A 15 7.87 -3.43 0.03
CA ASN A 15 7.10 -2.32 -0.52
C ASN A 15 5.77 -2.83 -1.09
N THR A 16 4.66 -2.18 -0.76
CA THR A 16 3.35 -2.60 -1.31
C THR A 16 3.23 -2.25 -2.80
N GLY A 17 2.31 -2.93 -3.50
CA GLY A 17 2.03 -2.63 -4.91
C GLY A 17 1.28 -1.32 -5.15
N GLY A 18 0.85 -0.61 -4.10
CA GLY A 18 0.05 0.61 -4.24
C GLY A 18 -1.43 0.37 -4.55
N ASP A 19 -2.14 1.46 -4.84
CA ASP A 19 -3.57 1.47 -5.20
C ASP A 19 -4.49 0.89 -4.11
N GLY A 20 -4.02 0.90 -2.85
CA GLY A 20 -4.78 0.46 -1.69
C GLY A 20 -5.93 1.42 -1.41
N GLY A 21 -7.15 1.02 -1.81
CA GLY A 21 -8.28 1.93 -1.98
C GLY A 21 -9.03 2.37 -0.72
N VAL A 22 -9.65 3.56 -0.84
CA VAL A 22 -10.68 4.13 0.06
C VAL A 22 -12.09 3.92 -0.51
N ALA A 23 -12.20 3.60 -1.81
CA ALA A 23 -13.47 3.38 -2.49
C ALA A 23 -13.30 2.43 -3.69
N ASP A 24 -14.39 1.77 -4.09
CA ASP A 24 -14.42 0.89 -5.26
C ASP A 24 -14.07 1.66 -6.54
N PRO A 25 -13.43 1.02 -7.54
CA PRO A 25 -13.17 1.63 -8.84
C PRO A 25 -14.49 1.98 -9.56
N ILE A 26 -14.50 3.05 -10.36
CA ILE A 26 -15.66 3.37 -11.23
C ILE A 26 -15.63 2.45 -12.46
N LEU A 27 -16.82 2.02 -12.86
CA LEU A 27 -17.08 1.30 -14.10
C LEU A 27 -17.99 2.15 -15.00
N ILE A 28 -17.57 2.41 -16.23
CA ILE A 28 -18.37 3.09 -17.26
C ILE A 28 -18.56 2.14 -18.45
N SER A 29 -19.81 1.95 -18.87
CA SER A 29 -20.14 1.21 -20.09
C SER A 29 -20.03 2.12 -21.31
N LEU A 30 -19.27 1.71 -22.33
CA LEU A 30 -19.14 2.46 -23.58
C LEU A 30 -20.27 2.07 -24.56
N PRO A 31 -21.07 3.04 -25.04
CA PRO A 31 -22.21 2.76 -25.90
C PRO A 31 -21.84 1.97 -27.16
N ASN A 32 -22.70 1.02 -27.56
CA ASN A 32 -22.60 0.26 -28.81
C ASN A 32 -21.30 -0.56 -29.01
N SER A 33 -20.47 -0.73 -27.97
CA SER A 33 -19.18 -1.42 -28.08
C SER A 33 -19.10 -2.73 -27.30
N GLY A 34 -19.93 -2.90 -26.27
CA GLY A 34 -19.81 -4.00 -25.31
C GLY A 34 -18.60 -3.87 -24.35
N LEU A 35 -17.89 -2.73 -24.36
CA LEU A 35 -16.73 -2.49 -23.50
C LEU A 35 -17.12 -1.81 -22.19
N ILE A 36 -16.39 -2.18 -21.13
CA ILE A 36 -16.45 -1.51 -19.82
C ILE A 36 -15.07 -0.90 -19.53
N VAL A 37 -15.05 0.37 -19.19
CA VAL A 37 -13.84 1.07 -18.72
C VAL A 37 -13.86 1.09 -17.19
N ARG A 38 -12.79 0.58 -16.58
CA ARG A 38 -12.57 0.60 -15.13
C ARG A 38 -11.41 1.54 -14.82
N PHE A 39 -11.60 2.44 -13.86
CA PHE A 39 -10.53 3.33 -13.39
C PHE A 39 -10.70 3.66 -11.90
N SER A 40 -9.59 3.95 -11.23
CA SER A 40 -9.57 4.36 -9.83
C SER A 40 -10.29 5.71 -9.67
N MET A 41 -11.22 5.79 -8.71
CA MET A 41 -11.97 7.04 -8.45
C MET A 41 -11.10 8.12 -7.81
N LEU A 42 -10.18 7.69 -6.97
CA LEU A 42 -9.39 8.54 -6.10
C LEU A 42 -7.92 8.20 -6.33
N TYR A 43 -7.10 9.24 -6.48
CA TYR A 43 -5.66 9.10 -6.58
C TYR A 43 -5.02 9.32 -5.21
N GLY A 44 -4.58 8.24 -4.57
CA GLY A 44 -3.93 8.31 -3.26
C GLY A 44 -2.51 8.88 -3.35
N LEU A 45 -2.18 9.84 -2.47
CA LEU A 45 -0.82 10.39 -2.35
C LEU A 45 -0.14 9.87 -1.09
N ASN A 46 1.15 9.57 -1.19
CA ASN A 46 2.04 9.34 -0.06
C ASN A 46 2.37 10.67 0.65
N PRO A 47 2.92 10.64 1.89
CA PRO A 47 3.27 11.85 2.64
C PRO A 47 4.28 12.77 1.94
N ASP A 48 5.15 12.21 1.09
CA ASP A 48 6.11 12.95 0.27
C ASP A 48 5.50 13.53 -1.02
N GLY A 49 4.19 13.38 -1.21
CA GLY A 49 3.46 13.82 -2.40
C GLY A 49 3.57 12.89 -3.61
N THR A 50 4.30 11.77 -3.50
CA THR A 50 4.36 10.79 -4.58
C THR A 50 3.04 10.01 -4.71
N GLY A 51 2.74 9.57 -5.93
CA GLY A 51 1.53 8.79 -6.19
C GLY A 51 1.61 7.38 -5.62
N ASN A 52 0.72 7.04 -4.69
CA ASN A 52 0.70 5.73 -4.05
C ASN A 52 0.45 4.60 -5.05
N GLU A 53 -0.37 4.82 -6.09
CA GLU A 53 -0.62 3.83 -7.15
C GLU A 53 0.66 3.34 -7.84
N LYS A 54 1.65 4.21 -8.00
CA LYS A 54 2.92 3.87 -8.64
C LYS A 54 3.97 3.38 -7.65
N TYR A 55 4.04 4.02 -6.48
CA TYR A 55 5.17 3.86 -5.56
C TYR A 55 4.85 2.99 -4.34
N GLY A 56 3.57 2.71 -4.07
CA GLY A 56 3.16 1.94 -2.91
C GLY A 56 3.40 2.65 -1.58
N THR A 57 3.32 1.89 -0.50
CA THR A 57 3.73 2.30 0.84
C THR A 57 4.98 1.54 1.24
N THR A 58 6.10 2.25 1.37
CA THR A 58 7.34 1.69 1.90
C THR A 58 7.16 1.39 3.39
N PRO A 59 7.52 0.19 3.87
CA PRO A 59 7.51 -0.12 5.30
C PRO A 59 8.60 0.67 6.06
N ASP A 60 8.57 0.63 7.39
CA ASP A 60 9.62 1.24 8.21
C ASP A 60 10.83 0.31 8.32
N ILE A 61 10.57 -1.00 8.35
CA ILE A 61 11.57 -2.07 8.30
C ILE A 61 11.33 -2.85 7.01
N LEU A 62 12.23 -2.63 6.04
CA LEU A 62 12.23 -3.36 4.78
C LEU A 62 12.88 -4.74 4.98
N ILE A 63 12.25 -5.78 4.43
CA ILE A 63 12.80 -7.13 4.35
C ILE A 63 12.87 -7.60 2.90
N ASP A 64 13.71 -8.61 2.63
CA ASP A 64 13.76 -9.28 1.34
C ASP A 64 12.53 -10.18 1.14
N GLU A 65 12.18 -10.48 -0.12
CA GLU A 65 11.01 -11.33 -0.45
C GLU A 65 11.09 -12.76 0.10
N GLU A 66 12.30 -13.23 0.41
CA GLU A 66 12.56 -14.55 0.99
C GLU A 66 12.38 -14.56 2.52
N GLN A 67 12.26 -13.39 3.15
CA GLN A 67 12.11 -13.26 4.59
C GLN A 67 10.63 -13.22 4.99
N ASP A 68 10.33 -13.81 6.14
CA ASP A 68 9.00 -13.72 6.73
C ASP A 68 8.86 -12.46 7.61
N ALA A 69 7.81 -11.69 7.37
CA ALA A 69 7.56 -10.43 8.08
C ALA A 69 7.20 -10.67 9.56
N PHE A 70 6.58 -11.79 9.90
CA PHE A 70 6.23 -12.11 11.28
C PHE A 70 7.50 -12.44 12.07
N ASP A 71 8.38 -13.28 11.55
CA ASP A 71 9.65 -13.61 12.19
C ASP A 71 10.50 -12.35 12.42
N LYS A 72 10.60 -11.48 11.40
CA LYS A 72 11.30 -10.20 11.55
C LYS A 72 10.67 -9.30 12.60
N THR A 73 9.34 -9.28 12.68
CA THR A 73 8.61 -8.50 13.69
C THR A 73 8.95 -8.98 15.10
N ILE A 74 8.98 -10.30 15.34
CA ILE A 74 9.35 -10.87 16.63
C ILE A 74 10.81 -10.55 17.00
N GLU A 75 11.73 -10.63 16.05
CA GLU A 75 13.13 -10.24 16.24
C GLU A 75 13.25 -8.79 16.73
N GLU A 76 12.57 -7.86 16.06
CA GLU A 76 12.64 -6.42 16.37
C GLU A 76 11.96 -6.06 17.69
N ILE A 77 10.89 -6.78 18.08
CA ILE A 77 10.30 -6.63 19.42
C ILE A 77 11.29 -7.07 20.49
N ASN A 78 11.96 -8.21 20.30
CA ASN A 78 12.92 -8.74 21.28
C ASN A 78 14.19 -7.89 21.40
N ARG A 79 14.63 -7.19 20.34
CA ARG A 79 15.78 -6.26 20.39
C ARG A 79 15.55 -5.01 21.23
N LYS A 80 14.29 -4.62 21.42
CA LYS A 80 13.93 -3.39 22.17
C LYS A 80 13.72 -3.63 23.67
N ASN A 81 13.74 -4.90 24.11
CA ASN A 81 13.67 -5.31 25.51
C ASN A 81 15.07 -5.56 26.06
#